data_AF-A0A1T2A333-F1
#
_entry.id   AF-A0A1T2A333-F1
#
_cell.length_a   1.000
_cell.length_b   1.000
_cell.length_c   1.000
_cell.angle_alpha   90.00
_cell.angle_beta   90.00
_cell.angle_gamma   90.00
#
_symmetry.space_group_name_H-M   'P 1'
#
loop_
_entity.id
_entity.type
_entity.pdbx_description
1 polymer ?
#
loop_
_entity_poly.entity_id
_entity_poly.type
_entity_poly.pdbx_seq_one_letter_code
_entity_poly.pdbx_strand_id
1 'polypeptide(L)'
;MPDVHFYIGSEGGYGVENSTEATVEDKLLSSEIVAVSKNVGLTTKVLADERVEALRNEKLWQQQESEDQAVALGFFDHWHEWAGKNGTFWREWYQGLLDGEPLDWGLQRRVALIDDAVWEAGIEAVAAEIEKIRSIFDLEKRIGDLEADLRRATADRHGIGGNNPPEMLDDAPIAKELVIVWKPLEDLSNEIGTGDPDPSRLKVIIERLVSALKTGFAWCLKKGDLIVDTAIKWAIPAGGSGYLALHPEKLEAVIEAAKRLLGIL
;
A
#
# COMPACT_ATOMS: atom_id res chain seq x y z
N MET A 1 15.22 -22.92 22.85
CA MET A 1 14.49 -21.65 22.71
C MET A 1 15.06 -20.70 23.75
N PRO A 2 15.53 -19.51 23.38
CA PRO A 2 15.72 -18.47 24.39
C PRO A 2 14.32 -18.03 24.86
N ASP A 3 14.06 -18.15 26.16
CA ASP A 3 12.84 -17.62 26.78
C ASP A 3 12.77 -16.12 26.57
N VAL A 4 11.76 -15.65 25.83
CA VAL A 4 11.50 -14.23 25.61
C VAL A 4 10.55 -13.76 26.69
N HIS A 5 11.10 -13.19 27.76
CA HIS A 5 10.33 -12.38 28.69
C HIS A 5 10.50 -10.90 28.28
N PHE A 6 9.42 -10.28 27.80
CA PHE A 6 9.35 -8.82 27.73
C PHE A 6 9.32 -8.27 29.15
N TYR A 7 10.49 -7.94 29.70
CA TYR A 7 10.61 -7.22 30.95
C TYR A 7 10.29 -5.75 30.70
N ILE A 8 9.02 -5.39 30.89
CA ILE A 8 8.68 -4.01 31.27
C ILE A 8 8.94 -3.96 32.78
N GLY A 9 9.87 -3.10 33.18
CA GLY A 9 10.48 -3.06 34.52
C GLY A 9 9.51 -3.20 35.69
N SER A 10 9.96 -3.96 36.69
CA SER A 10 9.20 -4.53 37.79
C SER A 10 9.20 -3.70 39.09
N GLU A 11 8.23 -4.03 39.95
CA GLU A 11 8.18 -3.90 41.42
C GLU A 11 7.85 -2.54 42.07
N GLY A 12 6.77 -2.56 42.88
CA GLY A 12 6.74 -1.90 44.19
C GLY A 12 5.49 -1.10 44.59
N GLY A 13 4.62 -1.70 45.41
CA GLY A 13 3.96 -1.00 46.54
C GLY A 13 2.72 -0.13 46.30
N TYR A 14 1.61 -0.51 46.93
CA TYR A 14 0.28 0.11 46.91
C TYR A 14 0.16 1.39 47.74
N GLY A 15 -0.76 2.30 47.35
CA GLY A 15 -1.35 3.30 48.27
C GLY A 15 -2.09 4.43 47.57
N VAL A 16 -3.42 4.48 47.67
CA VAL A 16 -4.26 5.58 47.17
C VAL A 16 -4.36 6.66 48.26
N GLU A 17 -3.43 7.62 48.26
CA GLU A 17 -3.58 8.89 48.97
C GLU A 17 -2.98 10.02 48.14
N ASN A 18 -3.64 11.19 48.15
CA ASN A 18 -3.30 12.40 47.40
C ASN A 18 -1.79 12.72 47.42
N SER A 19 -1.09 12.39 46.34
CA SER A 19 0.28 12.85 46.06
C SER A 19 0.44 13.10 44.55
N THR A 20 1.29 14.07 44.21
CA THR A 20 1.66 14.48 42.85
C THR A 20 2.50 13.43 42.13
N GLU A 21 1.94 12.24 41.88
CA GLU A 21 2.58 11.19 41.09
C GLU A 21 1.55 10.53 40.17
N ALA A 22 1.37 11.13 38.99
CA ALA A 22 0.70 10.46 37.87
C ALA A 22 1.50 9.20 37.50
N THR A 23 0.82 8.05 37.55
CA THR A 23 1.37 6.73 37.24
C THR A 23 1.86 6.68 35.78
N VAL A 24 2.75 5.72 35.48
CA VAL A 24 3.32 5.55 34.14
C VAL A 24 2.23 5.28 33.09
N GLU A 25 1.15 4.58 33.47
CA GLU A 25 -0.01 4.34 32.60
C GLU A 25 -0.82 5.62 32.31
N ASP A 26 -0.96 6.52 33.27
CA ASP A 26 -1.63 7.83 33.09
C ASP A 26 -0.84 8.78 32.16
N LYS A 27 0.43 8.47 31.88
CA LYS A 27 1.31 9.27 31.01
C LYS A 27 1.51 8.66 29.63
N LEU A 28 0.99 7.46 29.36
CA LEU A 28 1.13 6.82 28.05
C LEU A 28 0.48 7.73 26.99
N LEU A 29 1.25 8.10 25.97
CA LEU A 29 0.84 9.01 24.89
C LEU A 29 0.51 10.44 25.31
N SER A 30 0.81 10.88 26.54
CA SER A 30 0.45 12.23 27.00
C SER A 30 1.14 13.32 26.19
N SER A 31 2.40 13.14 25.81
CA SER A 31 3.14 14.06 24.94
C SER A 31 2.51 14.17 23.55
N GLU A 32 2.08 13.05 23.00
CA GLU A 32 1.51 12.88 21.67
C GLU A 32 0.11 13.47 21.64
N ILE A 33 -0.72 13.18 22.65
CA ILE A 33 -2.04 13.78 22.84
C ILE A 33 -1.90 15.30 22.92
N VAL A 34 -0.94 15.82 23.68
CA VAL A 34 -0.68 17.27 23.77
C VAL A 34 -0.21 17.84 22.43
N ALA A 35 0.70 17.17 21.73
CA ALA A 35 1.21 17.60 20.43
C ALA A 35 0.10 17.68 19.37
N VAL A 36 -0.76 16.65 19.29
CA VAL A 36 -1.88 16.59 18.36
C VAL A 36 -2.94 17.62 18.71
N SER A 37 -3.38 17.68 19.97
CA SER A 37 -4.52 18.51 20.42
C SER A 37 -4.25 20.01 20.49
N LYS A 38 -2.98 20.43 20.47
CA LYS A 38 -2.60 21.84 20.62
C LYS A 38 -3.25 22.74 19.55
N ASN A 39 -4.12 23.66 19.97
CA ASN A 39 -4.84 24.58 19.08
C ASN A 39 -5.77 23.90 18.05
N VAL A 40 -6.24 22.69 18.35
CA VAL A 40 -7.25 22.01 17.54
C VAL A 40 -8.66 22.45 17.96
N GLY A 41 -9.47 22.86 16.99
CA GLY A 41 -10.88 23.19 17.15
C GLY A 41 -11.70 22.65 15.98
N LEU A 42 -13.02 22.89 15.99
CA LEU A 42 -13.96 22.35 14.99
C LEU A 42 -13.58 22.68 13.54
N THR A 43 -12.89 23.80 13.29
CA THR A 43 -12.47 24.25 11.96
C THR A 43 -11.03 23.88 11.60
N THR A 44 -10.26 23.31 12.52
CA THR A 44 -8.83 22.99 12.34
C THR A 44 -8.53 21.50 12.53
N LYS A 45 -9.53 20.62 12.38
CA LYS A 45 -9.34 19.16 12.45
C LYS A 45 -8.22 18.66 11.54
N VAL A 46 -8.11 19.20 10.32
CA VAL A 46 -7.07 18.83 9.34
C VAL A 46 -5.66 18.99 9.94
N LEU A 47 -5.43 20.00 10.79
CA LEU A 47 -4.14 20.21 11.45
C LEU A 47 -3.83 19.11 12.47
N ALA A 48 -4.86 18.55 13.13
CA ALA A 48 -4.68 17.40 14.02
C ALA A 48 -4.31 16.16 13.21
N ASP A 49 -4.98 15.94 12.08
CA ASP A 49 -4.72 14.80 11.18
C ASP A 49 -3.27 14.87 10.64
N GLU A 50 -2.82 16.05 10.17
CA GLU A 50 -1.44 16.27 9.71
C GLU A 50 -0.40 15.99 10.80
N ARG A 51 -0.68 16.37 12.05
CA ARG A 51 0.25 16.12 13.17
C ARG A 51 0.29 14.67 13.61
N VAL A 52 -0.84 13.96 13.53
CA VAL A 52 -0.86 12.51 13.76
C VAL A 52 0.03 11.82 12.74
N GLU A 53 -0.05 12.21 11.47
CA GLU A 53 0.84 11.67 10.43
C GLU A 53 2.30 12.06 10.66
N ALA A 54 2.58 13.30 11.07
CA ALA A 54 3.93 13.73 11.41
C ALA A 54 4.52 12.91 12.56
N LEU A 55 3.77 12.72 13.66
CA LEU A 55 4.21 11.93 14.82
C LEU A 55 4.48 10.46 14.46
N ARG A 56 3.69 9.88 13.54
CA ARG A 56 3.93 8.50 13.08
C ARG A 56 5.27 8.36 12.34
N ASN A 57 5.70 9.41 11.67
CA ASN A 57 6.94 9.44 10.89
C ASN A 57 8.13 10.02 11.69
N GLU A 58 7.94 10.29 12.97
CA GLU A 58 9.07 10.60 13.83
C GLU A 58 9.87 9.33 14.10
N LYS A 59 11.20 9.50 14.19
CA LYS A 59 12.10 8.41 14.56
C LYS A 59 11.70 7.87 15.93
N LEU A 60 11.69 6.55 16.07
CA LEU A 60 11.42 5.87 17.33
C LEU A 60 12.30 6.44 18.47
N TRP A 61 13.56 6.75 18.14
CA TRP A 61 14.51 7.35 19.06
C TRP A 61 14.77 8.81 18.68
N GLN A 62 14.07 9.73 19.35
CA GLN A 62 14.16 11.17 19.08
C GLN A 62 15.34 11.86 19.77
N GLN A 63 15.89 11.25 20.83
CA GLN A 63 16.98 11.79 21.63
C GLN A 63 18.30 11.03 21.39
N GLN A 64 19.40 11.66 21.77
CA GLN A 64 20.78 11.21 21.57
C GLN A 64 21.00 9.73 21.95
N GLU A 65 21.83 9.05 21.15
CA GLU A 65 22.18 7.63 21.31
C GLU A 65 22.45 7.25 22.77
N SER A 66 21.61 6.39 23.33
CA SER A 66 21.80 5.76 24.63
C SER A 66 22.38 4.36 24.46
N GLU A 67 23.06 3.85 25.49
CA GLU A 67 23.55 2.46 25.50
C GLU A 67 22.40 1.46 25.25
N ASP A 68 21.19 1.76 25.74
CA ASP A 68 19.99 0.94 25.52
C ASP A 68 19.59 0.85 24.03
N GLN A 69 19.76 1.93 23.27
CA GLN A 69 19.50 1.92 21.82
C GLN A 69 20.51 1.03 21.09
N ALA A 70 21.79 1.11 21.46
CA ALA A 70 22.84 0.26 20.88
C ALA A 70 22.60 -1.23 21.17
N VAL A 71 22.12 -1.56 22.38
CA VAL A 71 21.74 -2.93 22.76
C VAL A 71 20.54 -3.41 21.95
N ALA A 72 19.51 -2.58 21.79
CA ALA A 72 18.31 -2.94 21.02
C ALA A 72 18.66 -3.17 19.53
N LEU A 73 19.54 -2.35 18.95
CA LEU A 73 20.04 -2.55 17.59
C LEU A 73 20.80 -3.86 17.45
N GLY A 74 21.74 -4.15 18.36
CA GLY A 74 22.52 -5.39 18.34
C GLY A 74 21.66 -6.64 18.49
N PHE A 75 20.58 -6.57 19.27
CA PHE A 75 19.60 -7.66 19.39
C PHE A 75 18.91 -7.94 18.05
N PHE A 76 18.40 -6.90 17.38
CA PHE A 76 17.66 -7.06 16.12
C PHE A 76 18.54 -7.55 14.98
N ASP A 77 19.80 -7.10 14.90
CA ASP A 77 20.76 -7.59 13.92
C ASP A 77 21.02 -9.09 14.12
N HIS A 78 21.29 -9.50 15.36
CA HIS A 78 21.53 -10.91 15.68
C HIS A 78 20.28 -11.79 15.43
N TRP A 79 19.10 -11.28 15.79
CA TRP A 79 17.84 -11.97 15.54
C TRP A 79 17.60 -12.16 14.03
N HIS A 80 17.87 -11.14 13.21
CA HIS A 80 17.74 -11.24 11.76
C HIS A 80 18.76 -12.22 11.16
N GLU A 81 19.99 -12.28 11.67
CA GLU A 81 20.97 -13.29 11.26
C GLU A 81 20.47 -14.72 11.53
N TRP A 82 19.82 -14.94 12.68
CA TRP A 82 19.22 -16.22 13.02
C TRP A 82 17.98 -16.55 12.16
N ALA A 83 17.09 -15.58 11.98
CA ALA A 83 15.85 -15.74 11.21
C ALA A 83 16.07 -15.82 9.68
N GLY A 84 17.20 -15.31 9.19
CA GLY A 84 17.53 -15.21 7.78
C GLY A 84 16.44 -14.51 6.97
N LYS A 85 16.09 -15.07 5.81
CA LYS A 85 15.04 -14.52 4.93
C LYS A 85 13.65 -14.44 5.57
N ASN A 86 13.37 -15.26 6.59
CA ASN A 86 12.08 -15.25 7.26
C ASN A 86 11.92 -14.03 8.19
N GLY A 87 13.05 -13.38 8.55
CA GLY A 87 13.09 -12.17 9.36
C GLY A 87 13.05 -10.86 8.57
N THR A 88 13.04 -10.90 7.23
CA THR A 88 13.21 -9.70 6.39
C THR A 88 12.12 -8.65 6.64
N PHE A 89 10.86 -9.05 6.73
CA PHE A 89 9.76 -8.13 7.06
C PHE A 89 9.99 -7.41 8.39
N TRP A 90 10.39 -8.14 9.43
CA TRP A 90 10.58 -7.59 10.78
C TRP A 90 11.76 -6.64 10.85
N ARG A 91 12.82 -6.92 10.08
CA ARG A 91 13.94 -6.00 9.91
C ARG A 91 13.51 -4.71 9.21
N GLU A 92 12.78 -4.82 8.10
CA GLU A 92 12.24 -3.65 7.38
C GLU A 92 11.30 -2.83 8.27
N TRP A 93 10.43 -3.50 9.03
CA TRP A 93 9.50 -2.87 9.96
C TRP A 93 10.23 -2.10 11.07
N TYR A 94 11.17 -2.75 11.75
CA TYR A 94 11.89 -2.12 12.85
C TYR A 94 12.79 -0.98 12.35
N GLN A 95 13.52 -1.21 11.24
CA GLN A 95 14.37 -0.18 10.63
C GLN A 95 13.56 1.05 10.19
N GLY A 96 12.38 0.86 9.60
CA GLY A 96 11.50 1.97 9.22
C GLY A 96 11.08 2.82 10.42
N LEU A 97 10.79 2.20 11.57
CA LEU A 97 10.50 2.94 12.80
C LEU A 97 11.71 3.74 13.30
N LEU A 98 12.93 3.18 13.19
CA LEU A 98 14.16 3.88 13.56
C LEU A 98 14.44 5.08 12.66
N ASP A 99 14.18 4.93 11.36
CA ASP A 99 14.48 5.96 10.36
C ASP A 99 13.40 7.04 10.26
N GLY A 100 12.22 6.81 10.84
CA GLY A 100 11.05 7.68 10.69
C GLY A 100 10.31 7.46 9.37
N GLU A 101 10.56 6.32 8.72
CA GLU A 101 9.90 5.86 7.51
C GLU A 101 9.18 4.52 7.79
N PRO A 102 8.16 4.51 8.66
CA PRO A 102 7.46 3.28 9.01
C PRO A 102 6.79 2.65 7.78
N LEU A 103 6.68 1.32 7.80
CA LEU A 103 5.88 0.60 6.81
C LEU A 103 4.41 1.09 6.84
N ASP A 104 3.70 0.90 5.73
CA ASP A 104 2.29 1.29 5.62
C ASP A 104 1.45 0.70 6.78
N TRP A 105 0.69 1.56 7.46
CA TRP A 105 -0.11 1.15 8.61
C TRP A 105 -1.15 0.07 8.27
N GLY A 106 -1.74 0.14 7.07
CA GLY A 106 -2.68 -0.87 6.58
C GLY A 106 -2.02 -2.24 6.43
N LEU A 107 -0.77 -2.28 5.96
CA LEU A 107 0.04 -3.50 5.89
C LEU A 107 0.35 -4.03 7.30
N GLN A 108 0.84 -3.19 8.20
CA GLN A 108 1.15 -3.58 9.57
C GLN A 108 -0.06 -4.18 10.30
N ARG A 109 -1.25 -3.55 10.14
CA ARG A 109 -2.50 -4.05 10.72
C ARG A 109 -2.86 -5.43 10.20
N ARG A 110 -2.68 -5.71 8.91
CA ARG A 110 -2.98 -7.04 8.34
C ARG A 110 -2.04 -8.11 8.88
N VAL A 111 -0.75 -7.80 9.00
CA VAL A 111 0.23 -8.71 9.61
C VAL A 111 -0.12 -8.98 11.08
N ALA A 112 -0.51 -7.95 11.85
CA ALA A 112 -0.94 -8.12 13.23
C ALA A 112 -2.23 -8.96 13.40
N LEU A 113 -3.03 -9.11 12.34
CA LEU A 113 -4.28 -9.88 12.32
C LEU A 113 -4.11 -11.29 11.72
N ILE A 114 -2.87 -11.73 11.46
CA ILE A 114 -2.58 -13.12 11.10
C ILE A 114 -3.15 -14.04 12.20
N ASP A 115 -3.76 -15.15 11.79
CA ASP A 115 -4.38 -16.12 12.69
C ASP A 115 -3.34 -16.75 13.64
N ASP A 116 -3.72 -16.94 14.91
CA ASP A 116 -2.88 -17.55 15.94
C ASP A 116 -2.33 -18.92 15.52
N ALA A 117 -3.08 -19.71 14.75
CA ALA A 117 -2.60 -21.00 14.26
C ALA A 117 -1.37 -20.86 13.33
N VAL A 118 -1.26 -19.76 12.59
CA VAL A 118 -0.09 -19.46 11.75
C VAL A 118 1.08 -18.99 12.62
N TRP A 119 0.82 -18.17 13.64
CA TRP A 119 1.83 -17.78 14.63
C TRP A 119 2.46 -18.98 15.32
N GLU A 120 1.62 -19.92 15.77
CA GLU A 120 2.05 -21.16 16.45
C GLU A 120 2.73 -22.17 15.51
N ALA A 121 2.51 -22.07 14.19
CA ALA A 121 3.15 -22.92 13.20
C ALA A 121 4.64 -22.59 12.97
N GLY A 122 5.12 -21.46 13.51
CA GLY A 122 6.53 -21.07 13.50
C GLY A 122 6.90 -20.04 12.42
N ILE A 123 8.17 -19.62 12.43
CA ILE A 123 8.66 -18.45 11.70
C ILE A 123 8.54 -18.60 10.17
N GLU A 124 8.70 -19.81 9.63
CA GLU A 124 8.53 -20.09 8.20
C GLU A 124 7.09 -19.86 7.74
N ALA A 125 6.10 -20.31 8.53
CA ALA A 125 4.68 -20.18 8.22
C ALA A 125 4.26 -18.70 8.29
N VAL A 126 4.67 -18.01 9.35
CA VAL A 126 4.44 -16.56 9.51
C VAL A 126 5.07 -15.78 8.35
N ALA A 127 6.32 -16.06 7.99
CA ALA A 127 6.98 -15.36 6.89
C ALA A 127 6.28 -15.57 5.53
N ALA A 128 5.81 -16.79 5.26
CA ALA A 128 5.05 -17.09 4.05
C ALA A 128 3.71 -16.32 4.00
N GLU A 129 3.00 -16.26 5.13
CA GLU A 129 1.73 -15.53 5.22
C GLU A 129 1.94 -14.01 5.10
N ILE A 130 3.00 -13.47 5.70
CA ILE A 130 3.37 -12.06 5.55
C ILE A 130 3.65 -11.72 4.07
N GLU A 131 4.40 -12.55 3.34
CA GLU A 131 4.67 -12.32 1.91
C GLU A 131 3.40 -12.40 1.05
N LYS A 132 2.46 -13.28 1.40
CA LYS A 132 1.13 -13.31 0.77
C LYS A 132 0.38 -12.00 1.03
N ILE A 133 0.33 -11.54 2.28
CA ILE A 133 -0.30 -10.26 2.67
C ILE A 133 0.34 -9.09 1.92
N ARG A 134 1.67 -9.00 1.84
CA ARG A 134 2.39 -7.96 1.10
C ARG A 134 1.99 -7.95 -0.37
N SER A 135 1.92 -9.13 -0.99
CA SER A 135 1.57 -9.28 -2.41
C SER A 135 0.14 -8.84 -2.69
N ILE A 136 -0.82 -9.23 -1.83
CA ILE A 136 -2.22 -8.79 -1.92
C ILE A 136 -2.31 -7.26 -1.72
N PHE A 137 -1.62 -6.74 -0.70
CA PHE A 137 -1.66 -5.31 -0.37
C PHE A 137 -1.08 -4.42 -1.47
N ASP A 138 0.06 -4.79 -2.05
CA ASP A 138 0.65 -4.08 -3.20
C ASP A 138 -0.29 -4.11 -4.42
N LEU A 139 -0.92 -5.25 -4.70
CA LEU A 139 -1.86 -5.39 -5.80
C LEU A 139 -3.12 -4.53 -5.60
N GLU A 140 -3.69 -4.51 -4.40
CA GLU A 140 -4.82 -3.63 -4.06
C GLU A 140 -4.48 -2.15 -4.28
N LYS A 141 -3.29 -1.71 -3.84
CA LYS A 141 -2.84 -0.33 -4.06
C LYS A 141 -2.77 0.00 -5.54
N ARG A 142 -2.13 -0.85 -6.35
CA ARG A 142 -2.02 -0.64 -7.80
C ARG A 142 -3.37 -0.59 -8.50
N ILE A 143 -4.30 -1.46 -8.10
CA ILE A 143 -5.67 -1.43 -8.62
C ILE A 143 -6.35 -0.12 -8.22
N GLY A 144 -6.29 0.28 -6.94
CA GLY A 144 -6.88 1.52 -6.46
C GLY A 144 -6.35 2.77 -7.18
N ASP A 145 -5.04 2.85 -7.37
CA ASP A 145 -4.40 3.94 -8.11
C ASP A 145 -4.87 3.99 -9.56
N LEU A 146 -4.87 2.83 -10.24
CA LEU A 146 -5.33 2.72 -11.61
C LEU A 146 -6.81 3.11 -11.72
N GLU A 147 -7.68 2.60 -10.86
CA GLU A 147 -9.09 2.97 -10.87
C GLU A 147 -9.32 4.47 -10.62
N ALA A 148 -8.58 5.08 -9.69
CA ALA A 148 -8.67 6.51 -9.41
C ALA A 148 -8.24 7.35 -10.62
N ASP A 149 -7.17 6.93 -11.30
CA ASP A 149 -6.72 7.53 -12.54
C ASP A 149 -7.76 7.40 -13.67
N LEU A 150 -8.32 6.19 -13.87
CA LEU A 150 -9.34 5.94 -14.90
C LEU A 150 -10.61 6.76 -14.62
N ARG A 151 -11.01 6.92 -13.34
CA ARG A 151 -12.12 7.80 -12.93
C ARG A 151 -11.84 9.26 -13.27
N ARG A 152 -10.66 9.78 -12.94
CA ARG A 152 -10.24 11.16 -13.28
C ARG A 152 -10.27 11.39 -14.80
N ALA A 153 -9.65 10.49 -15.56
CA ALA A 153 -9.64 10.55 -17.01
C ALA A 153 -11.03 10.49 -17.66
N THR A 154 -12.01 9.85 -16.99
CA THR A 154 -13.40 9.80 -17.45
C THR A 154 -14.18 11.08 -17.08
N ALA A 155 -13.94 11.64 -15.89
CA ALA A 155 -14.62 12.82 -15.38
C ALA A 155 -14.22 14.11 -16.12
N ASP A 156 -12.92 14.28 -16.43
CA ASP A 156 -12.39 15.46 -17.14
C ASP A 156 -12.98 15.66 -18.54
N ARG A 157 -13.65 14.65 -19.10
CA ARG A 157 -14.35 14.74 -20.39
C ARG A 157 -15.63 15.59 -20.35
N HIS A 158 -16.19 15.83 -19.16
CA HIS A 158 -17.46 16.55 -18.97
C HIS A 158 -17.26 17.97 -18.42
N GLY A 159 -16.21 18.67 -18.86
CA GLY A 159 -15.76 19.97 -18.33
C GLY A 159 -16.83 20.91 -17.77
N ILE A 160 -16.58 21.40 -16.56
CA ILE A 160 -17.35 22.41 -15.81
C ILE A 160 -17.27 23.75 -16.55
N GLY A 161 -18.11 23.93 -17.57
CA GLY A 161 -18.20 25.17 -18.32
C GLY A 161 -19.17 24.99 -19.48
N GLY A 162 -20.22 25.82 -19.54
CA GLY A 162 -21.33 25.74 -20.50
C GLY A 162 -20.98 26.00 -21.98
N ASN A 163 -19.83 25.51 -22.44
CA ASN A 163 -19.51 25.38 -23.85
C ASN A 163 -19.79 23.93 -24.26
N ASN A 164 -20.99 23.69 -24.77
CA ASN A 164 -21.30 22.44 -25.46
C ASN A 164 -20.38 22.36 -26.69
N PRO A 165 -19.44 21.40 -26.79
CA PRO A 165 -18.66 21.26 -28.00
C PRO A 165 -19.61 21.00 -29.18
N PRO A 166 -19.31 21.48 -30.41
CA PRO A 166 -20.09 21.10 -31.57
C PRO A 166 -20.13 19.56 -31.68
N GLU A 167 -21.23 19.06 -32.25
CA GLU A 167 -21.64 17.65 -32.30
C GLU A 167 -20.48 16.65 -32.29
N MET A 168 -20.63 15.59 -31.49
CA MET A 168 -19.67 14.48 -31.37
C MET A 168 -19.19 14.06 -32.76
N LEU A 169 -17.94 14.40 -33.10
CA LEU A 169 -17.22 13.65 -34.12
C LEU A 169 -17.21 12.19 -33.65
N ASP A 170 -17.81 11.33 -34.47
CA ASP A 170 -18.07 9.90 -34.24
C ASP A 170 -17.21 9.23 -33.14
N ASP A 171 -17.87 8.60 -32.17
CA ASP A 171 -17.33 7.54 -31.32
C ASP A 171 -15.88 7.74 -30.84
N ALA A 172 -15.63 8.66 -29.89
CA ALA A 172 -14.30 8.80 -29.28
C ALA A 172 -13.87 7.47 -28.57
N PRO A 173 -12.92 6.68 -29.12
CA PRO A 173 -12.72 5.27 -28.76
C PRO A 173 -12.16 5.01 -27.36
N ILE A 174 -11.68 6.07 -26.70
CA ILE A 174 -11.23 6.09 -25.31
C ILE A 174 -12.31 5.53 -24.35
N ALA A 175 -13.60 5.76 -24.63
CA ALA A 175 -14.67 5.23 -23.79
C ALA A 175 -14.76 3.69 -23.84
N LYS A 176 -14.45 3.07 -24.99
CA LYS A 176 -14.53 1.61 -25.16
C LYS A 176 -13.34 0.93 -24.48
N GLU A 177 -12.12 1.47 -24.58
CA GLU A 177 -10.93 0.92 -23.92
C GLU A 177 -11.03 0.94 -22.38
N LEU A 178 -11.51 2.05 -21.81
CA LEU A 178 -11.72 2.18 -20.37
C LEU A 178 -12.76 1.16 -19.88
N VAL A 179 -13.89 1.02 -20.60
CA VAL A 179 -14.97 0.06 -20.28
C VAL A 179 -14.48 -1.39 -20.29
N ILE A 180 -13.55 -1.76 -21.17
CA ILE A 180 -13.05 -3.15 -21.29
C ILE A 180 -12.22 -3.55 -20.06
N VAL A 181 -11.49 -2.63 -19.44
CA VAL A 181 -10.59 -2.92 -18.31
C VAL A 181 -11.31 -2.83 -16.96
N TRP A 182 -12.38 -2.05 -16.84
CA TRP A 182 -13.15 -1.90 -15.60
C TRP A 182 -13.63 -3.23 -15.03
N LYS A 183 -14.26 -4.07 -15.85
CA LYS A 183 -14.85 -5.32 -15.36
C LYS A 183 -13.79 -6.32 -14.87
N PRO A 184 -12.69 -6.58 -15.61
CA PRO A 184 -11.60 -7.41 -15.10
C PRO A 184 -10.90 -6.84 -13.85
N LEU A 185 -10.77 -5.53 -13.70
CA LEU A 185 -10.22 -4.92 -12.47
C LEU A 185 -11.15 -5.10 -11.26
N GLU A 186 -12.46 -4.91 -11.45
CA GLU A 186 -13.46 -5.16 -10.42
C GLU A 186 -13.45 -6.64 -10.01
N ASP A 187 -13.43 -7.56 -10.98
CA ASP A 187 -13.32 -8.99 -10.71
C ASP A 187 -12.03 -9.31 -9.94
N LEU A 188 -10.91 -8.68 -10.29
CA LEU A 188 -9.64 -8.84 -9.57
C LEU A 188 -9.71 -8.32 -8.13
N SER A 189 -10.25 -7.12 -7.93
CA SER A 189 -10.41 -6.50 -6.61
C SER A 189 -11.30 -7.35 -5.70
N ASN A 190 -12.40 -7.86 -6.24
CA ASN A 190 -13.30 -8.75 -5.50
C ASN A 190 -12.62 -10.08 -5.12
N GLU A 191 -11.83 -10.65 -6.03
CA GLU A 191 -11.14 -11.92 -5.77
C GLU A 191 -10.07 -11.78 -4.69
N ILE A 192 -9.23 -10.75 -4.76
CA ILE A 192 -8.19 -10.52 -3.74
C ILE A 192 -8.76 -10.05 -2.40
N GLY A 193 -9.93 -9.40 -2.40
CA GLY A 193 -10.64 -8.99 -1.20
C GLY A 193 -11.13 -10.15 -0.32
N THR A 194 -11.10 -11.39 -0.83
CA THR A 194 -11.38 -12.59 -0.03
C THR A 194 -10.25 -12.95 0.94
N GLY A 195 -9.04 -12.43 0.73
CA GLY A 195 -7.83 -12.77 1.50
C GLY A 195 -7.17 -14.09 1.09
N ASP A 196 -7.90 -14.97 0.39
CA ASP A 196 -7.39 -16.24 -0.14
C ASP A 196 -7.85 -16.42 -1.60
N PRO A 197 -7.20 -15.72 -2.55
CA PRO A 197 -7.64 -15.71 -3.94
C PRO A 197 -7.47 -17.09 -4.58
N ASP A 198 -8.51 -17.55 -5.30
CA ASP A 198 -8.50 -18.81 -6.04
C ASP A 198 -7.54 -18.69 -7.25
N PRO A 199 -6.47 -19.53 -7.31
CA PRO A 199 -5.50 -19.49 -8.40
C PRO A 199 -6.13 -19.65 -9.79
N SER A 200 -7.19 -20.44 -9.90
CA SER A 200 -7.88 -20.70 -11.18
C SER A 200 -8.64 -19.46 -11.64
N ARG A 201 -9.33 -18.78 -10.72
CA ARG A 201 -10.04 -17.52 -11.02
C ARG A 201 -9.06 -16.41 -11.33
N LEU A 202 -8.01 -16.28 -10.52
CA LEU A 202 -6.96 -15.28 -10.71
C LEU A 202 -6.33 -15.42 -12.11
N LYS A 203 -6.04 -16.64 -12.56
CA LYS A 203 -5.55 -16.89 -13.93
C LYS A 203 -6.51 -16.39 -15.00
N VAL A 204 -7.80 -16.71 -14.88
CA VAL A 204 -8.83 -16.26 -15.85
C VAL A 204 -8.93 -14.74 -15.88
N ILE A 205 -8.85 -14.07 -14.72
CA ILE A 205 -8.88 -12.61 -14.61
C ILE A 205 -7.63 -11.99 -15.26
N ILE A 206 -6.43 -12.55 -15.01
CA ILE A 206 -5.18 -12.13 -15.65
C ILE A 206 -5.27 -12.25 -17.17
N GLU A 207 -5.79 -13.37 -17.69
CA GLU A 207 -5.97 -13.57 -19.14
C GLU A 207 -6.90 -12.51 -19.75
N ARG A 208 -7.97 -12.11 -19.05
CA ARG A 208 -8.86 -11.02 -19.47
C ARG A 208 -8.14 -9.67 -19.47
N LEU A 209 -7.36 -9.36 -18.44
CA LEU A 209 -6.58 -8.11 -18.35
C LEU A 209 -5.52 -8.04 -19.47
N VAL A 210 -4.80 -9.12 -19.74
CA VAL A 210 -3.84 -9.23 -20.84
C VAL A 210 -4.55 -9.08 -22.20
N SER A 211 -5.74 -9.67 -22.37
CA SER A 211 -6.54 -9.51 -23.58
C SER A 211 -6.98 -8.06 -23.77
N ALA A 212 -7.45 -7.40 -22.71
CA ALA A 212 -7.82 -5.99 -22.74
C ALA A 212 -6.65 -5.08 -23.13
N LEU A 213 -5.47 -5.32 -22.55
CA LEU A 213 -4.23 -4.62 -22.90
C LEU A 213 -3.91 -4.78 -24.40
N LYS A 214 -3.95 -6.02 -24.93
CA LYS A 214 -3.72 -6.31 -26.35
C LYS A 214 -4.75 -5.62 -27.26
N THR A 215 -6.02 -5.58 -26.86
CA THR A 215 -7.07 -4.90 -27.63
C THR A 215 -6.84 -3.39 -27.71
N GLY A 216 -6.47 -2.75 -26.59
CA GLY A 216 -6.10 -1.33 -26.58
C GLY A 216 -4.90 -1.05 -27.50
N PHE A 217 -3.85 -1.89 -27.43
CA PHE A 217 -2.69 -1.78 -28.33
C PHE A 217 -3.05 -1.96 -29.81
N ALA A 218 -3.86 -2.95 -30.15
CA ALA A 218 -4.27 -3.19 -31.54
C ALA A 218 -5.09 -2.03 -32.12
N TRP A 219 -5.86 -1.32 -31.30
CA TRP A 219 -6.57 -0.11 -31.72
C TRP A 219 -5.60 1.05 -31.97
N CYS A 220 -4.65 1.28 -31.06
CA CYS A 220 -3.60 2.30 -31.23
C CYS A 220 -2.82 2.12 -32.53
N LEU A 221 -2.46 0.87 -32.87
CA LEU A 221 -1.78 0.53 -34.11
C LEU A 221 -2.64 0.76 -35.37
N LYS A 222 -3.97 0.54 -35.32
CA LYS A 222 -4.86 0.76 -36.47
C LYS A 222 -5.08 2.24 -36.81
N LYS A 223 -4.84 3.15 -35.86
CA LYS A 223 -4.95 4.61 -36.07
C LYS A 223 -3.62 5.27 -36.43
N GLY A 224 -2.49 4.58 -36.24
CA GLY A 224 -1.17 5.02 -36.68
C GLY A 224 -0.75 4.28 -37.95
N ASP A 225 -0.99 4.88 -39.12
CA ASP A 225 -0.36 4.42 -40.36
C ASP A 225 1.09 4.93 -40.41
N LEU A 226 1.95 4.41 -39.53
CA LEU A 226 3.39 4.70 -39.50
C LEU A 226 4.17 3.48 -39.00
N ILE A 227 5.14 3.13 -39.85
CA ILE A 227 6.04 1.98 -39.86
C ILE A 227 6.58 1.61 -38.47
N VAL A 228 6.50 0.31 -38.19
CA VAL A 228 7.09 -0.40 -37.05
C VAL A 228 8.60 -0.19 -37.03
N ASP A 229 9.12 0.43 -35.97
CA ASP A 229 10.23 -0.18 -35.22
C ASP A 229 10.35 0.38 -33.79
N THR A 230 10.19 -0.53 -32.83
CA THR A 230 10.73 -0.54 -31.47
C THR A 230 10.61 0.74 -30.59
N ALA A 231 9.62 0.71 -29.68
CA ALA A 231 9.70 1.07 -28.26
C ALA A 231 10.20 2.46 -27.76
N ILE A 232 10.52 3.46 -28.58
CA ILE A 232 11.21 4.69 -28.07
C ILE A 232 10.53 6.06 -28.31
N LYS A 233 9.32 6.18 -28.88
CA LYS A 233 8.71 7.53 -29.09
C LYS A 233 7.21 7.63 -28.81
N TRP A 234 6.80 7.48 -27.55
CA TRP A 234 5.42 7.81 -27.13
C TRP A 234 5.35 9.24 -26.59
N ALA A 235 5.51 10.19 -27.51
CA ALA A 235 5.21 11.61 -27.28
C ALA A 235 4.64 12.18 -28.59
N ILE A 236 3.35 11.91 -28.85
CA ILE A 236 2.56 12.76 -29.76
C ILE A 236 1.28 13.14 -29.01
N PRO A 237 1.19 14.37 -28.47
CA PRO A 237 -0.05 14.94 -28.00
C PRO A 237 -0.82 15.42 -29.22
N ALA A 238 -1.79 14.64 -29.67
CA ALA A 238 -2.86 15.12 -30.54
C ALA A 238 -4.16 14.59 -29.95
N GLY A 239 -4.98 15.51 -29.41
CA GLY A 239 -6.15 15.21 -28.58
C GLY A 239 -6.98 14.03 -29.09
N GLY A 240 -7.05 12.96 -28.29
CA GLY A 240 -7.86 11.78 -28.60
C GLY A 240 -7.26 10.42 -28.24
N SER A 241 -6.04 10.34 -27.72
CA SER A 241 -5.46 9.08 -27.21
C SER A 241 -6.00 8.75 -25.81
N GLY A 242 -6.44 7.50 -25.61
CA GLY A 242 -7.03 7.05 -24.33
C GLY A 242 -5.99 6.98 -23.21
N TYR A 243 -6.44 7.13 -21.95
CA TYR A 243 -5.55 7.17 -20.78
C TYR A 243 -4.59 5.98 -20.73
N LEU A 244 -5.08 4.77 -21.01
CA LEU A 244 -4.27 3.54 -21.01
C LEU A 244 -3.27 3.45 -22.16
N ALA A 245 -3.50 4.15 -23.27
CA ALA A 245 -2.52 4.24 -24.35
C ALA A 245 -1.35 5.17 -23.97
N LEU A 246 -1.60 6.11 -23.06
CA LEU A 246 -0.60 7.02 -22.50
C LEU A 246 0.09 6.45 -21.27
N HIS A 247 -0.57 5.52 -20.57
CA HIS A 247 -0.10 4.91 -19.32
C HIS A 247 -0.20 3.37 -19.31
N PRO A 248 0.31 2.64 -20.32
CA PRO A 248 0.23 1.18 -20.37
C PRO A 248 0.95 0.52 -19.18
N GLU A 249 1.99 1.17 -18.65
CA GLU A 249 2.80 0.70 -17.52
C GLU A 249 1.98 0.45 -16.27
N LYS A 250 0.88 1.17 -16.05
CA LYS A 250 0.03 1.02 -14.86
C LYS A 250 -0.78 -0.26 -14.91
N LEU A 251 -1.35 -0.59 -16.08
CA LEU A 251 -2.08 -1.84 -16.27
C LEU A 251 -1.11 -3.04 -16.29
N GLU A 252 0.06 -2.87 -16.89
CA GLU A 252 1.13 -3.89 -16.82
C GLU A 252 1.56 -4.16 -15.39
N ALA A 253 1.75 -3.12 -14.57
CA ALA A 253 2.11 -3.27 -13.17
C ALA A 253 1.06 -4.06 -12.37
N VAL A 254 -0.24 -3.86 -12.62
CA VAL A 254 -1.32 -4.66 -12.02
C VAL A 254 -1.24 -6.12 -12.48
N ILE A 255 -1.02 -6.36 -13.78
CA ILE A 255 -0.91 -7.71 -14.35
C ILE A 255 0.30 -8.45 -13.76
N GLU A 256 1.45 -7.81 -13.66
CA GLU A 256 2.67 -8.42 -13.12
C GLU A 256 2.54 -8.71 -11.62
N ALA A 257 1.95 -7.81 -10.84
CA ALA A 257 1.64 -8.05 -9.44
C ALA A 257 0.67 -9.24 -9.25
N ALA A 258 -0.37 -9.34 -10.10
CA ALA A 258 -1.29 -10.47 -10.09
C ALA A 258 -0.61 -11.80 -10.49
N LYS A 259 0.31 -11.80 -11.46
CA LYS A 259 1.10 -12.99 -11.83
C LYS A 259 2.05 -13.44 -10.72
N ARG A 260 2.67 -12.49 -10.02
CA ARG A 260 3.53 -12.78 -8.86
C ARG A 260 2.72 -13.43 -7.74
N LEU A 261 1.53 -12.92 -7.46
CA LEU A 261 0.61 -13.52 -6.49
C LEU A 261 0.19 -14.94 -6.88
N LEU A 262 0.04 -15.21 -8.19
CA LEU A 262 -0.26 -16.54 -8.72
C LEU A 262 0.96 -17.50 -8.75
N GLY A 263 2.17 -16.99 -8.48
CA GLY A 263 3.41 -17.79 -8.51
C GLY A 263 3.89 -18.15 -9.92
N ILE A 264 3.51 -17.37 -10.94
CA ILE A 264 3.91 -17.60 -12.35
C ILE A 264 5.14 -16.76 -12.75
N LEU A 265 5.51 -15.77 -11.93
CA LEU A 265 6.63 -14.86 -12.15
C LEU A 265 7.73 -15.06 -11.10
#